data_AF-A0A0F9LXW7-F1
#
_entry.id   AF-A0A0F9LXW7-F1
#
_cell.length_a   1.000
_cell.length_b   1.000
_cell.length_c   1.000
_cell.angle_alpha   90.00
_cell.angle_beta   90.00
_cell.angle_gamma   90.00
#
_symmetry.space_group_name_H-M   'P 1'
#
loop_
_entity.id
_entity.type
_entity.pdbx_description
1 polymer ?
#
loop_
_entity_poly.entity_id
_entity_poly.type
_entity_poly.pdbx_seq_one_letter_code
_entity_poly.pdbx_strand_id
1 'polypeptide(L)' 'MTLSDSDNNTISGNTSGNNEDHGIYLRYTENNTLYGNIANYNSESGIYLYNSDNNCVH' A
#
# COMPACT_ATOMS: atom_id res chain seq x y z
N MET A 1 0.28 -0.07 -7.23
CA MET A 1 -0.05 -1.44 -6.75
C MET A 1 -1.31 -1.37 -5.92
N THR A 2 -2.25 -2.28 -6.11
CA THR A 2 -3.50 -2.30 -5.34
C THR A 2 -3.69 -3.67 -4.69
N LEU A 3 -4.08 -3.68 -3.42
CA LEU A 3 -4.54 -4.85 -2.70
C LEU A 3 -5.96 -4.60 -2.19
N SER A 4 -6.87 -5.53 -2.43
CA SER A 4 -8.28 -5.40 -2.05
C SER A 4 -8.82 -6.71 -1.52
N ASP A 5 -9.60 -6.65 -0.43
CA ASP A 5 -10.26 -7.79 0.20
C ASP A 5 -9.29 -8.96 0.45
N SER A 6 -8.07 -8.62 0.87
CA SER A 6 -6.95 -9.54 1.00
C SER A 6 -6.16 -9.24 2.28
N ASP A 7 -6.23 -10.19 3.21
CA ASP A 7 -5.68 -10.03 4.56
C ASP A 7 -4.43 -10.87 4.76
N ASN A 8 -3.63 -10.52 5.78
CA ASN A 8 -2.48 -11.29 6.24
C ASN A 8 -1.37 -11.48 5.17
N ASN A 9 -1.11 -10.46 4.35
CA ASN A 9 -0.07 -10.50 3.34
C ASN A 9 1.20 -9.74 3.77
N THR A 10 2.33 -10.19 3.23
CA THR A 10 3.60 -9.48 3.30
C THR A 10 3.88 -8.85 1.94
N ILE A 11 3.90 -7.52 1.89
CA ILE A 11 4.20 -6.74 0.68
C ILE A 11 5.57 -6.11 0.88
N SER A 12 6.55 -6.53 0.08
CA SER A 12 7.93 -6.08 0.28
C SER A 12 8.67 -5.79 -1.01
N GLY A 13 9.50 -4.73 -0.99
CA GLY A 13 10.44 -4.44 -2.08
C GLY A 13 9.80 -3.99 -3.39
N ASN A 14 8.54 -3.53 -3.37
CA ASN A 14 7.86 -3.05 -4.56
C ASN A 14 8.17 -1.58 -4.82
N THR A 15 8.29 -1.20 -6.09
CA THR A 15 8.36 0.21 -6.51
C THR A 15 7.05 0.59 -7.20
N SER A 16 6.32 1.54 -6.63
CA SER A 16 5.08 2.10 -7.18
C SER A 16 5.09 3.63 -7.06
N GLY A 17 5.76 4.27 -8.02
CA GLY A 17 5.89 5.72 -8.09
C GLY A 17 5.45 6.27 -9.45
N ASN A 18 5.35 7.61 -9.55
CA ASN A 18 4.91 8.32 -10.77
C ASN A 18 3.48 7.94 -11.22
N ASN A 19 2.58 7.65 -10.28
CA ASN A 19 1.17 7.42 -10.59
C ASN A 19 0.37 8.73 -10.46
N GLU A 20 -0.67 8.88 -11.28
CA GLU A 20 -1.59 10.03 -11.25
C GLU A 20 -2.47 10.08 -9.99
N ASP A 21 -2.41 9.05 -9.15
CA ASP A 21 -3.19 8.92 -7.92
C ASP A 21 -2.31 8.38 -6.78
N HIS A 22 -2.54 7.14 -6.32
CA HIS A 22 -1.82 6.50 -5.24
C HIS A 22 -0.73 5.55 -5.75
N GLY A 23 0.37 5.42 -5.00
CA GLY A 23 1.41 4.41 -5.28
C GLY A 23 0.95 3.01 -4.88
N ILE A 24 0.80 2.76 -3.58
CA ILE A 24 0.32 1.50 -3.02
C ILE A 24 -1.03 1.77 -2.35
N TYR A 25 -2.08 1.09 -2.79
CA TYR A 25 -3.43 1.27 -2.29
C TYR A 25 -3.95 -0.02 -1.62
N LEU A 26 -4.28 0.05 -0.33
CA LEU A 26 -4.86 -1.04 0.45
C LEU A 26 -6.32 -0.72 0.76
N ARG A 27 -7.24 -1.53 0.25
CA ARG A 27 -8.69 -1.30 0.38
C ARG A 27 -9.38 -2.50 1.01
N TYR A 28 -10.08 -2.29 2.12
CA TYR A 28 -10.77 -3.38 2.84
C TYR A 28 -9.82 -4.53 3.17
N THR A 29 -8.66 -4.21 3.74
CA THR A 29 -7.62 -5.20 4.04
C THR A 29 -7.14 -5.13 5.48
N GLU A 30 -6.87 -6.27 6.09
CA GLU A 30 -6.42 -6.38 7.47
C GLU A 30 -5.08 -7.11 7.64
N ASN A 31 -4.34 -6.75 8.69
CA ASN A 31 -3.16 -7.49 9.15
C ASN A 31 -2.03 -7.66 8.11
N ASN A 32 -1.83 -6.68 7.22
CA ASN A 32 -0.73 -6.74 6.25
C ASN A 32 0.54 -6.06 6.76
N THR A 33 1.70 -6.58 6.37
CA THR A 33 3.00 -5.97 6.63
C THR A 33 3.59 -5.44 5.33
N LEU A 34 3.80 -4.13 5.26
CA LEU A 34 4.45 -3.45 4.14
C LEU A 34 5.85 -3.02 4.56
N TYR A 35 6.88 -3.57 3.92
CA TYR A 35 8.26 -3.16 4.22
C TYR A 35 9.15 -2.93 3.01
N GLY A 36 9.97 -1.89 3.07
CA GLY A 36 10.95 -1.59 2.00
C GLY A 36 10.31 -1.34 0.64
N ASN A 37 9.06 -0.85 0.62
CA ASN A 37 8.40 -0.44 -0.61
C ASN A 37 8.71 1.03 -0.92
N ILE A 38 8.98 1.34 -2.19
CA ILE A 38 9.23 2.70 -2.66
C ILE A 38 7.99 3.20 -3.37
N ALA A 39 7.32 4.19 -2.78
CA ALA A 39 6.11 4.79 -3.36
C ALA A 39 6.21 6.32 -3.44
N ASN A 40 7.06 6.81 -4.32
CA ASN A 40 7.40 8.23 -4.47
C ASN A 40 6.83 8.84 -5.76
N TYR A 41 6.73 10.18 -5.79
CA TYR A 41 6.25 10.94 -6.97
C TYR A 41 4.84 10.56 -7.43
N ASN A 42 3.96 10.14 -6.53
CA ASN A 42 2.55 9.92 -6.83
C ASN A 42 1.78 11.23 -6.58
N SER A 43 0.78 11.54 -7.40
CA SER A 43 0.07 12.82 -7.34
C SER A 43 -0.74 13.00 -6.06
N GLU A 44 -1.24 11.92 -5.46
CA GLU A 44 -2.02 11.98 -4.22
C GLU A 44 -1.24 11.46 -3.01
N SER A 45 -0.88 10.17 -3.01
CA SER A 45 -0.27 9.52 -1.85
C SER A 45 0.68 8.41 -2.25
N GLY A 46 1.76 8.24 -1.47
CA GLY A 46 2.67 7.12 -1.64
C GLY A 46 2.00 5.79 -1.29
N ILE A 47 1.56 5.66 -0.05
CA ILE A 47 0.84 4.49 0.46
C ILE A 47 -0.49 4.99 1.04
N TYR A 48 -1.61 4.48 0.55
CA TYR A 48 -2.95 4.87 0.99
C TYR A 48 -3.73 3.65 1.51
N LEU A 49 -4.35 3.80 2.68
CA LEU A 49 -5.12 2.75 3.36
C LEU A 49 -6.57 3.22 3.49
N TYR A 50 -7.51 2.50 2.88
CA TYR A 50 -8.94 2.82 2.91
C TYR A 50 -9.75 1.67 3.49
N ASN A 51 -10.38 1.93 4.65
CA ASN A 51 -11.09 0.91 5.45
C ASN A 51 -10.21 -0.33 5.68
N SER A 52 -8.98 -0.12 6.12
CA SER A 52 -7.96 -1.16 6.24
C SER A 52 -7.33 -1.07 7.62
N ASP A 53 -7.43 -2.14 8.41
CA ASP A 53 -7.09 -2.14 9.83
C ASP A 53 -5.87 -3.02 10.16
N ASN A 54 -5.18 -2.73 11.26
CA ASN A 54 -4.02 -3.51 11.75
C ASN A 54 -2.89 -3.72 10.73
N ASN A 55 -2.70 -2.78 9.80
CA ASN A 55 -1.61 -2.84 8.83
C ASN A 55 -0.35 -2.15 9.38
N CYS A 56 0.78 -2.82 9.27
CA CYS A 56 2.08 -2.28 9.67
C CYS A 56 2.84 -1.80 8.43
N VAL A 57 3.26 -0.53 8.41
CA VAL A 57 3.96 0.09 7.27
C VAL A 57 5.28 0.67 7.76
N HIS A 58 6.42 0.18 7.26
CA HIS A 58 7.75 0.65 7.67
C HIS A 58 8.85 0.56 6.59
#